data_AF-A0A0F9C532-F1
#
_entry.id   AF-A0A0F9C532-F1
#
_cell.length_a   1.000
_cell.length_b   1.000
_cell.length_c   1.000
_cell.angle_alpha   90.00
_cell.angle_beta   90.00
_cell.angle_gamma   90.00
#
_symmetry.space_group_name_H-M   'P 1'
#
loop_
_entity.id
_entity.type
_entity.pdbx_description
1 polymer ?
#
loop_
_entity_poly.entity_id
_entity_poly.type
_entity_poly.pdbx_seq_one_letter_code
_entity_poly.pdbx_strand_id
1 'polypeptide(L)' 'MQTWYLISKKDADLVEAGLKQIQDSPAPALEREVARATIHTLVTSLHTTEAIPEDFRNE' A
#
# COMPACT_ATOMS: atom_id res chain seq x y z
N MET A 1 18.76 -0.69 11.91
CA MET A 1 17.48 -1.39 12.11
C MET A 1 16.57 -0.99 10.97
N GLN A 2 16.04 -1.95 10.22
CA GLN A 2 15.06 -1.69 9.17
C GLN A 2 13.68 -1.88 9.80
N THR A 3 12.87 -0.82 9.79
CA THR A 3 11.50 -0.87 10.33
C THR A 3 10.61 -1.56 9.30
N TRP A 4 9.99 -2.66 9.70
CA TRP A 4 9.05 -3.40 8.86
C TRP A 4 7.64 -3.01 9.24
N TYR A 5 6.87 -2.53 8.26
CA TYR A 5 5.46 -2.23 8.43
C TYR A 5 4.65 -3.43 7.95
N LEU A 6 3.81 -3.98 8.83
CA LEU A 6 2.88 -5.04 8.49
C LEU A 6 1.54 -4.41 8.07
N ILE A 7 1.05 -4.79 6.90
CA ILE A 7 -0.30 -4.42 6.43
C ILE A 7 -1.08 -5.70 6.12
N SER A 8 -2.36 -5.72 6.44
CA SER A 8 -3.22 -6.84 6.04
C SER A 8 -3.38 -6.83 4.51
N LYS A 9 -3.49 -8.01 3.90
CA LYS A 9 -3.74 -8.12 2.45
C LYS A 9 -4.99 -7.34 2.02
N LYS A 10 -6.06 -7.39 2.83
CA LYS A 10 -7.31 -6.67 2.57
C LYS A 10 -7.10 -5.16 2.49
N ASP A 11 -6.31 -4.60 3.42
CA ASP A 11 -6.06 -3.16 3.44
C ASP A 11 -5.11 -2.75 2.31
N ALA A 12 -4.12 -3.60 1.99
CA ALA A 12 -3.25 -3.41 0.82
C ALA A 12 -4.07 -3.37 -0.49
N ASP A 13 -5.01 -4.31 -0.67
CA ASP A 13 -5.89 -4.37 -1.83
C ASP A 13 -6.79 -3.12 -1.92
N LEU A 14 -7.32 -2.63 -0.78
CA LEU A 14 -8.12 -1.39 -0.72
C LEU A 14 -7.30 -0.16 -1.11
N VAL A 15 -6.08 -0.03 -0.60
CA VAL A 15 -5.18 1.08 -0.93
C VAL A 15 -4.78 1.03 -2.40
N GLU A 16 -4.42 -0.15 -2.92
CA GLU A 16 -4.08 -0.35 -4.33
C GLU A 16 -5.24 0.06 -5.25
N ALA A 17 -6.47 -0.34 -4.91
CA ALA A 17 -7.66 0.01 -5.67
C ALA A 17 -7.90 1.53 -5.74
N GLY A 18 -7.75 2.23 -4.61
CA GLY A 18 -7.88 3.70 -4.57
C GLY A 18 -6.79 4.42 -5.37
N LEU A 19 -5.55 3.95 -5.29
CA LEU A 19 -4.43 4.54 -6.03
C LEU A 19 -4.54 4.31 -7.54
N LYS A 20 -5.05 3.15 -7.97
CA LYS A 20 -5.33 2.90 -9.40
C LYS A 20 -6.35 3.88 -9.95
N GLN A 21 -7.40 4.21 -9.18
CA GLN A 21 -8.37 5.23 -9.61
C GLN A 21 -7.72 6.61 -9.80
N ILE A 22 -6.77 7.00 -8.94
CA ILE A 22 -6.03 8.26 -9.10
C ILE A 22 -5.14 8.19 -10.35
N GLN A 23 -4.44 7.08 -10.57
CA GLN A 23 -3.57 6.88 -11.73
C GLN A 23 -4.35 6.98 -13.06
N ASP A 24 -5.57 6.45 -13.10
CA ASP A 24 -6.43 6.44 -14.29
C ASP A 24 -7.29 7.71 -14.44
N SER A 25 -7.29 8.58 -13.42
CA SER A 25 -8.04 9.84 -13.43
C SER A 25 -7.32 10.94 -14.24
N PRO A 26 -8.01 12.04 -14.59
CA PRO A 26 -7.37 13.23 -15.16
C PRO A 26 -6.57 14.04 -14.12
N ALA A 27 -6.17 13.43 -13.00
CA ALA A 27 -5.35 14.08 -11.99
C ALA A 27 -4.04 14.65 -12.58
N PRO A 28 -3.51 15.73 -11.98
CA PRO A 28 -2.18 16.25 -12.28
C PRO A 28 -1.11 15.16 -12.38
N ALA A 29 -0.15 15.34 -13.29
CA ALA A 29 0.87 14.33 -13.58
C ALA A 29 1.64 13.85 -12.33
N LEU A 30 1.93 14.78 -11.41
CA LEU A 30 2.61 14.48 -10.15
C LEU A 30 1.81 13.51 -9.26
N GLU A 31 0.49 13.70 -9.16
CA GLU A 31 -0.37 12.84 -8.34
C GLU A 31 -0.45 11.42 -8.90
N ARG A 32 -0.47 11.30 -10.23
CA ARG A 32 -0.43 9.99 -10.93
C ARG A 32 0.91 9.30 -10.75
N GLU A 33 2.03 10.03 -10.77
CA GLU A 33 3.35 9.47 -10.48
C GLU A 33 3.49 9.01 -9.04
N VAL A 34 3.00 9.81 -8.08
CA VAL A 34 2.96 9.43 -6.66
C VAL A 34 2.13 8.17 -6.48
N ALA A 35 0.93 8.11 -7.06
CA ALA A 35 0.08 6.92 -6.98
C ALA A 35 0.78 5.67 -7.54
N ARG A 36 1.44 5.79 -8.70
CA ARG A 36 2.22 4.70 -9.30
C ARG A 36 3.37 4.24 -8.42
N ALA A 37 4.13 5.17 -7.84
CA ALA A 37 5.27 4.86 -6.97
C ALA A 37 4.82 4.17 -5.67
N THR A 38 3.68 4.60 -5.10
CA THR A 38 3.09 3.99 -3.91
C THR A 38 2.56 2.58 -4.22
N ILE A 39 1.88 2.36 -5.36
CA ILE A 39 1.47 1.01 -5.80
C ILE A 39 2.69 0.10 -5.94
N HIS A 40 3.76 0.57 -6.58
CA HIS A 40 4.98 -0.21 -6.73
C HIS A 40 5.53 -0.63 -5.36
N THR A 41 5.64 0.31 -4.42
CA THR A 41 6.11 0.05 -3.05
C THR A 41 5.22 -0.95 -2.31
N LEU A 42 3.89 -0.83 -2.45
CA LEU A 42 2.91 -1.77 -1.89
C LEU A 42 3.12 -3.20 -2.39
N VAL A 43 3.37 -3.36 -3.69
CA VAL A 43 3.50 -4.69 -4.31
C VAL A 43 4.89 -5.30 -4.10
N THR A 44 5.95 -4.49 -4.08
CA THR A 44 7.33 -5.00 -4.09
C THR A 44 8.07 -4.91 -2.77
N SER A 45 7.61 -4.08 -1.84
CA SER A 45 8.39 -3.72 -0.64
C SER A 45 7.65 -3.92 0.68
N LEU A 46 6.33 -4.12 0.65
CA LEU A 46 5.55 -4.46 1.84
C LEU A 46 5.36 -5.97 1.96
N HIS A 47 5.59 -6.51 3.17
CA HIS A 47 5.21 -7.87 3.50
C HIS A 47 3.72 -7.89 3.86
N THR A 48 2.89 -8.30 2.91
CA THR A 48 1.47 -8.53 3.16
C THR A 48 1.28 -9.84 3.91
N THR A 49 0.43 -9.82 4.94
CA THR A 49 -0.02 -11.01 5.65
C THR A 49 -1.54 -11.17 5.50
N GLU A 50 -2.04 -12.41 5.51
CA GLU A 50 -3.49 -12.66 5.46
C GLU A 50 -4.23 -12.07 6.68
N ALA A 51 -3.57 -12.09 7.84
CA ALA A 51 -4.02 -11.41 9.05
C ALA A 51 -2.79 -10.84 9.79
N ILE A 52 -2.88 -9.59 10.27
CA ILE A 52 -1.85 -9.04 11.16
C ILE A 52 -1.83 -9.92 12.42
N PRO A 53 -0.70 -10.57 12.77
CA PRO A 53 -0.59 -11.41 13.97
C PRO A 53 -1.01 -10.62 15.21
N GLU A 54 -1.67 -11.28 16.16
CA GLU A 54 -2.18 -10.61 17.37
C GLU A 54 -1.05 -9.92 18.17
N ASP A 55 0.15 -10.51 18.16
CA ASP A 55 1.35 -9.98 18.82
C ASP A 55 1.78 -8.60 18.27
N PHE A 56 1.39 -8.26 17.04
CA PHE A 56 1.69 -6.96 16.40
C PHE A 56 0.63 -5.88 16.67
N ARG A 57 -0.52 -6.22 17.28
CA ARG A 57 -1.60 -5.25 17.53
C ARG A 57 -1.43 -4.43 18.81
N ASN A 58 -0.46 -4.77 19.66
CA ASN A 58 -0.39 -4.29 21.05
C ASN A 58 0.93 -3.63 21.46
N GLU A 59 1.74 -3.14 20.50
CA GLU A 59 2.90 -2.26 20.80
C GLU A 59 2.62 -0.78 20.52
#